data_AF-A0A3N1A7P2-F1
#
_entry.id   AF-A0A3N1A7P2-F1
#
_cell.length_a   1.000
_cell.length_b   1.000
_cell.length_c   1.000
_cell.angle_alpha   90.00
_cell.angle_beta   90.00
_cell.angle_gamma   90.00
#
_symmetry.space_group_name_H-M   'P 1'
#
loop_
_entity.id
_entity.type
_entity.pdbx_description
1 polymer ?
#
loop_
_entity_poly.entity_id
_entity_poly.type
_entity_poly.pdbx_seq_one_letter_code
_entity_poly.pdbx_strand_id
1 'polypeptide(L)'
;MIEVDPWVNRIDPGAFEYLPTLPLDSDPIQKVFVGGRDDLAVAGACSVYFAGTDVTGPLHLGHLYCFAAAGSVAESRGGRFTVSINEIESGLSREVPAKDAHRNAVAIERMLRQSGIKVHSRLHDAELIYASCCLFGWLLRKRHEIVEEVYGDIRQSDLLSICPMVLTPAFLSRKSGSSVCAIYGYDEVKHVEFIYRLYRDEIFKRWADLNLVVCLPTFTYILAPLVAARDPRFKMSKSRPHDAVAWHSIPDRHTANSGMFSRLDDFAKRHAPLIAASPLGAAVARHAGGNHALL
;
A
#
# COMPACT_ATOMS: atom_id res chain seq x y z
N MET A 1 -26.48 0.55 24.42
CA MET A 1 -25.52 -0.45 23.88
C MET A 1 -25.33 -0.10 22.42
N ILE A 2 -24.13 0.30 22.02
CA ILE A 2 -23.81 0.56 20.60
C ILE A 2 -23.37 -0.79 20.03
N GLU A 3 -24.18 -1.36 19.13
CA GLU A 3 -23.80 -2.55 18.36
C GLU A 3 -22.65 -2.16 17.42
N VAL A 4 -21.45 -2.66 17.71
CA VAL A 4 -20.28 -2.50 16.86
C VAL A 4 -20.30 -3.60 15.81
N ASP A 5 -20.44 -3.22 14.54
CA ASP A 5 -20.38 -4.11 13.39
C ASP A 5 -19.05 -4.90 13.39
N PRO A 6 -19.08 -6.24 13.42
CA PRO A 6 -17.88 -7.06 13.42
C PRO A 6 -17.00 -6.81 12.19
N TRP A 7 -17.54 -6.46 11.02
CA TRP A 7 -16.75 -6.23 9.79
C TRP A 7 -15.98 -4.92 9.79
N VAL A 8 -16.32 -4.00 10.69
CA VAL A 8 -15.64 -2.72 10.81
C VAL A 8 -14.41 -2.83 11.72
N ASN A 9 -14.35 -3.81 12.65
CA ASN A 9 -13.29 -3.83 13.67
C ASN A 9 -12.90 -5.21 14.27
N ARG A 10 -13.46 -6.34 13.82
CA ARG A 10 -13.13 -7.70 14.33
C ARG A 10 -13.16 -8.78 13.24
N ILE A 11 -12.21 -9.71 13.28
CA ILE A 11 -12.21 -10.90 12.43
C ILE A 11 -13.18 -11.92 13.08
N ASP A 12 -14.34 -12.16 12.46
CA ASP A 12 -15.31 -13.17 12.90
C ASP A 12 -15.05 -14.51 12.17
N PRO A 13 -14.77 -15.64 12.88
CA PRO A 13 -14.57 -16.98 12.31
C PRO A 13 -15.85 -17.75 11.90
N GLY A 14 -17.06 -17.13 11.93
CA GLY A 14 -18.33 -17.79 11.53
C GLY A 14 -18.94 -17.48 10.14
N ALA A 15 -18.49 -16.46 9.40
CA ALA A 15 -19.15 -16.00 8.16
C ALA A 15 -18.80 -16.77 6.84
N PHE A 16 -18.50 -18.06 6.90
CA PHE A 16 -17.63 -18.77 5.92
C PHE A 16 -18.31 -19.58 4.80
N GLU A 17 -19.64 -19.60 4.68
CA GLU A 17 -20.29 -20.69 3.93
C GLU A 17 -20.72 -20.39 2.48
N TYR A 18 -20.45 -19.20 1.91
CA TYR A 18 -20.84 -18.92 0.53
C TYR A 18 -19.76 -18.18 -0.26
N LEU A 19 -19.00 -18.90 -1.10
CA LEU A 19 -18.15 -18.29 -2.11
C LEU A 19 -18.40 -18.93 -3.49
N PRO A 20 -18.56 -18.13 -4.56
CA PRO A 20 -18.62 -18.64 -5.93
C PRO A 20 -17.26 -19.18 -6.36
N THR A 21 -17.29 -20.35 -7.01
CA THR A 21 -16.14 -21.11 -7.52
C THR A 21 -15.68 -20.68 -8.92
N LEU A 22 -16.24 -19.59 -9.45
CA LEU A 22 -15.92 -19.12 -10.80
C LEU A 22 -14.65 -18.27 -10.79
N PRO A 23 -13.74 -18.44 -11.77
CA PRO A 23 -12.58 -17.58 -11.92
C PRO A 23 -13.04 -16.13 -12.05
N LEU A 24 -12.28 -15.21 -11.46
CA LEU A 24 -12.42 -13.79 -11.72
C LEU A 24 -12.32 -13.60 -13.25
N ASP A 25 -13.43 -13.29 -13.92
CA ASP A 25 -13.45 -12.89 -15.33
C ASP A 25 -12.79 -11.52 -15.46
N SER A 26 -11.47 -11.45 -15.24
CA SER A 26 -10.65 -10.35 -15.72
C SER A 26 -10.12 -10.76 -17.08
N ASP A 27 -10.52 -10.02 -18.11
CA ASP A 27 -10.02 -10.15 -19.47
C ASP A 27 -8.49 -10.29 -19.47
N PRO A 28 -7.92 -11.42 -19.94
CA PRO A 28 -6.48 -11.70 -19.93
C PRO A 28 -5.65 -10.72 -20.78
N ILE A 29 -6.29 -9.82 -21.53
CA ILE A 29 -5.67 -8.79 -22.37
C ILE A 29 -5.47 -7.47 -21.60
N GLN A 30 -6.13 -7.27 -20.44
CA GLN A 30 -5.91 -6.08 -19.61
C GLN A 30 -4.54 -6.15 -18.94
N LYS A 31 -3.61 -5.32 -19.43
CA LYS A 31 -2.27 -5.12 -18.86
C LYS A 31 -2.40 -4.82 -17.36
N VAL A 32 -1.87 -5.71 -16.53
CA VAL A 32 -2.07 -5.82 -15.08
C VAL A 32 -1.47 -4.67 -14.22
N PHE A 33 -0.84 -3.65 -14.80
CA PHE A 33 -0.50 -2.40 -14.09
C PHE A 33 -0.96 -1.20 -14.90
N VAL A 34 -1.54 -0.21 -14.21
CA VAL A 34 -2.05 1.03 -14.79
C VAL A 34 -0.87 1.92 -15.27
N GLY A 35 0.31 1.77 -14.68
CA GLY A 35 1.56 2.34 -15.21
C GLY A 35 2.65 2.55 -14.13
N GLY A 36 3.91 2.59 -14.56
CA GLY A 36 5.02 3.12 -13.76
C GLY A 36 5.12 4.64 -13.90
N ARG A 37 5.55 5.34 -12.84
CA ARG A 37 5.61 6.80 -12.85
C ARG A 37 6.69 7.37 -13.76
N ASP A 38 7.86 6.73 -13.79
CA ASP A 38 9.07 7.16 -14.50
C ASP A 38 9.88 5.96 -15.03
N ASP A 39 11.01 6.25 -15.69
CA ASP A 39 11.89 5.23 -16.27
C ASP A 39 12.44 4.26 -15.22
N LEU A 40 12.67 4.73 -13.99
CA LEU A 40 13.08 3.88 -12.87
C LEU A 40 11.97 2.87 -12.53
N ALA A 41 10.70 3.28 -12.52
CA ALA A 41 9.58 2.37 -12.32
C ALA A 41 9.37 1.40 -13.50
N VAL A 42 9.77 1.76 -14.71
CA VAL A 42 9.44 1.01 -15.93
C VAL A 42 10.56 0.06 -16.34
N ALA A 43 11.79 0.55 -16.42
CA ALA A 43 12.95 -0.20 -16.90
C ALA A 43 14.01 -0.41 -15.80
N GLY A 44 13.94 0.35 -14.71
CA GLY A 44 14.91 0.28 -13.62
C GLY A 44 14.69 -0.86 -12.63
N ALA A 45 15.79 -1.30 -12.03
CA ALA A 45 15.79 -2.20 -10.88
C ALA A 45 15.82 -1.38 -9.59
N CYS A 46 14.84 -1.59 -8.72
CA CYS A 46 14.83 -1.02 -7.39
C CYS A 46 15.39 -2.01 -6.37
N SER A 47 16.20 -1.52 -5.44
CA SER A 47 16.77 -2.35 -4.38
C SER A 47 15.69 -2.90 -3.43
N VAL A 48 14.59 -2.15 -3.27
CA VAL A 48 13.43 -2.52 -2.46
C VAL A 48 12.16 -2.14 -3.19
N TYR A 49 11.18 -3.03 -3.15
CA TYR A 49 9.80 -2.80 -3.55
C TYR A 49 8.93 -2.92 -2.30
N PHE A 50 7.92 -2.07 -2.18
CA PHE A 50 6.99 -2.19 -1.07
C PHE A 50 5.55 -1.84 -1.44
N ALA A 51 4.63 -2.47 -0.74
CA ALA A 51 3.21 -2.12 -0.73
C ALA A 51 2.80 -1.77 0.71
N GLY A 52 1.63 -1.17 0.87
CA GLY A 52 1.08 -0.85 2.19
C GLY A 52 -0.30 -1.46 2.41
N THR A 53 -0.66 -1.63 3.68
CA THR A 53 -2.04 -1.93 4.09
C THR A 53 -2.35 -1.26 5.40
N ASP A 54 -3.59 -0.77 5.52
CA ASP A 54 -4.18 -0.37 6.78
C ASP A 54 -4.63 -1.60 7.60
N VAL A 55 -5.00 -1.38 8.87
CA VAL A 55 -5.40 -2.44 9.82
C VAL A 55 -6.87 -2.32 10.23
N THR A 56 -7.71 -1.81 9.33
CA THR A 56 -9.16 -1.60 9.47
C THR A 56 -10.00 -2.89 9.35
N GLY A 57 -9.40 -4.06 9.57
CA GLY A 57 -10.07 -5.36 9.43
C GLY A 57 -9.23 -6.40 8.67
N PRO A 58 -9.81 -7.56 8.32
CA PRO A 58 -9.09 -8.63 7.64
C PRO A 58 -8.66 -8.22 6.23
N LEU A 59 -7.56 -8.80 5.76
CA LEU A 59 -7.18 -8.73 4.34
C LEU A 59 -8.21 -9.49 3.49
N HIS A 60 -8.37 -9.04 2.26
CA HIS A 60 -9.24 -9.65 1.24
C HIS A 60 -8.46 -9.87 -0.06
N LEU A 61 -9.02 -10.64 -1.00
CA LEU A 61 -8.32 -11.03 -2.24
C LEU A 61 -7.73 -9.84 -3.01
N GLY A 62 -8.41 -8.68 -3.02
CA GLY A 62 -7.86 -7.45 -3.60
C GLY A 62 -6.49 -7.05 -3.04
N HIS A 63 -6.30 -7.11 -1.71
CA HIS A 63 -5.01 -6.83 -1.08
C HIS A 63 -3.95 -7.87 -1.46
N LEU A 64 -4.33 -9.15 -1.39
CA LEU A 64 -3.42 -10.26 -1.67
C LEU A 64 -2.93 -10.25 -3.10
N TYR A 65 -3.81 -9.92 -4.05
CA TYR A 65 -3.46 -9.77 -5.45
C TYR A 65 -2.42 -8.66 -5.63
N CYS A 66 -2.62 -7.48 -5.03
CA CYS A 66 -1.64 -6.41 -5.08
C CYS A 66 -0.29 -6.83 -4.51
N PHE A 67 -0.26 -7.58 -3.40
CA PHE A 67 1.00 -8.07 -2.82
C PHE A 67 1.69 -9.13 -3.67
N ALA A 68 0.93 -10.06 -4.25
CA ALA A 68 1.44 -11.07 -5.16
C ALA A 68 2.03 -10.43 -6.44
N ALA A 69 1.29 -9.50 -7.05
CA ALA A 69 1.75 -8.75 -8.21
C ALA A 69 3.01 -7.94 -7.89
N ALA A 70 3.05 -7.26 -6.74
CA ALA A 70 4.21 -6.51 -6.29
C ALA A 70 5.44 -7.41 -6.00
N GLY A 71 5.21 -8.57 -5.38
CA GLY A 71 6.24 -9.59 -5.14
C GLY A 71 6.85 -10.11 -6.44
N SER A 72 6.02 -10.43 -7.43
CA SER A 72 6.46 -10.88 -8.75
C SER A 72 7.29 -9.81 -9.50
N VAL A 73 6.87 -8.53 -9.43
CA VAL A 73 7.66 -7.42 -9.99
C VAL A 73 9.02 -7.28 -9.30
N ALA A 74 9.04 -7.40 -7.96
CA ALA A 74 10.29 -7.31 -7.21
C ALA A 74 11.24 -8.45 -7.59
N GLU A 75 10.75 -9.70 -7.62
CA GLU A 75 11.52 -10.89 -7.95
C GLU A 75 12.11 -10.80 -9.37
N SER A 76 11.27 -10.48 -10.37
CA SER A 76 11.71 -10.35 -11.76
C SER A 76 12.77 -9.27 -11.99
N ARG A 77 12.87 -8.29 -11.09
CA ARG A 77 13.84 -7.19 -11.14
C ARG A 77 14.99 -7.33 -10.15
N GLY A 78 15.10 -8.48 -9.47
CA GLY A 78 16.16 -8.75 -8.49
C GLY A 78 16.08 -7.88 -7.22
N GLY A 79 14.93 -7.27 -6.95
CA GLY A 79 14.67 -6.49 -5.75
C GLY A 79 14.04 -7.32 -4.63
N ARG A 80 14.02 -6.75 -3.42
CA ARG A 80 13.32 -7.37 -2.28
C ARG A 80 11.94 -6.76 -2.11
N PHE A 81 10.92 -7.59 -1.88
CA PHE A 81 9.57 -7.11 -1.58
C PHE A 81 9.32 -7.03 -0.06
N THR A 82 8.55 -6.03 0.38
CA THR A 82 8.11 -5.87 1.78
C THR A 82 6.72 -5.26 1.83
N VAL A 83 5.86 -5.76 2.71
CA VAL A 83 4.57 -5.14 3.03
C VAL A 83 4.72 -4.29 4.28
N SER A 84 4.37 -3.01 4.19
CA SER A 84 4.38 -2.07 5.31
C SER A 84 2.99 -1.94 5.91
N ILE A 85 2.84 -2.21 7.20
CA ILE A 85 1.56 -2.09 7.90
C ILE A 85 1.39 -0.66 8.42
N ASN A 86 0.22 -0.07 8.18
CA ASN A 86 -0.12 1.30 8.60
C ASN A 86 -1.07 1.33 9.80
N GLU A 87 -0.56 0.98 10.97
CA GLU A 87 -1.34 1.02 12.21
C GLU A 87 -1.69 2.45 12.63
N ILE A 88 -0.77 3.39 12.38
CA ILE A 88 -0.88 4.79 12.79
C ILE A 88 -2.03 5.49 12.07
N GLU A 89 -2.15 5.31 10.74
CA GLU A 89 -3.29 5.84 9.98
C GLU A 89 -4.62 5.23 10.40
N SER A 90 -4.63 3.94 10.71
CA SER A 90 -5.86 3.30 11.18
C SER A 90 -6.34 3.92 12.50
N GLY A 91 -5.42 4.28 13.40
CA GLY A 91 -5.75 4.94 14.65
C GLY A 91 -6.15 6.42 14.51
N LEU A 92 -5.46 7.18 13.67
CA LEU A 92 -5.65 8.63 13.56
C LEU A 92 -6.74 9.04 12.55
N SER A 93 -6.77 8.38 11.39
CA SER A 93 -7.63 8.78 10.26
C SER A 93 -8.87 7.91 10.13
N ARG A 94 -8.81 6.65 10.58
CA ARG A 94 -9.91 5.67 10.49
C ARG A 94 -10.62 5.43 11.81
N GLU A 95 -10.20 6.13 12.87
CA GLU A 95 -10.81 6.08 14.21
C GLU A 95 -10.88 4.65 14.79
N VAL A 96 -9.96 3.77 14.38
CA VAL A 96 -9.84 2.43 14.94
C VAL A 96 -9.20 2.55 16.33
N PRO A 97 -9.81 2.03 17.41
CA PRO A 97 -9.20 2.06 18.72
C PRO A 97 -7.79 1.46 18.69
N ALA A 98 -6.80 2.12 19.32
CA ALA A 98 -5.40 1.72 19.24
C ALA A 98 -5.15 0.24 19.61
N LYS A 99 -5.90 -0.28 20.58
CA LYS A 99 -5.84 -1.71 20.98
C LYS A 99 -6.29 -2.64 19.84
N ASP A 100 -7.33 -2.26 19.11
CA ASP A 100 -7.85 -3.04 17.98
C ASP A 100 -6.93 -2.92 16.76
N ALA A 101 -6.41 -1.72 16.47
CA ALA A 101 -5.42 -1.51 15.42
C ALA A 101 -4.16 -2.37 15.67
N HIS A 102 -3.63 -2.39 16.89
CA HIS A 102 -2.51 -3.25 17.26
C HIS A 102 -2.83 -4.74 17.13
N ARG A 103 -3.98 -5.19 17.63
CA ARG A 103 -4.41 -6.59 17.49
C ARG A 103 -4.52 -7.01 16.02
N ASN A 104 -5.10 -6.16 15.17
CA ASN A 104 -5.27 -6.41 13.75
C ASN A 104 -3.92 -6.43 13.03
N ALA A 105 -3.00 -5.52 13.37
CA ALA A 105 -1.64 -5.49 12.85
C ALA A 105 -0.89 -6.79 13.12
N VAL A 106 -0.92 -7.27 14.38
CA VAL A 106 -0.28 -8.54 14.78
C VAL A 106 -0.86 -9.72 14.01
N ALA A 107 -2.18 -9.77 13.84
CA ALA A 107 -2.84 -10.83 13.08
C ALA A 107 -2.43 -10.82 11.60
N ILE A 108 -2.46 -9.65 10.96
CA ILE A 108 -2.06 -9.45 9.56
C ILE A 108 -0.58 -9.79 9.37
N GLU A 109 0.30 -9.28 10.23
CA GLU A 109 1.73 -9.54 10.20
C GLU A 109 2.02 -11.04 10.25
N ARG A 110 1.40 -11.75 11.19
CA ARG A 110 1.57 -13.20 11.34
C ARG A 110 1.17 -13.93 10.06
N MET A 111 0.03 -13.59 9.46
CA MET A 111 -0.46 -14.25 8.23
C MET A 111 0.45 -13.98 7.02
N LEU A 112 0.89 -12.73 6.85
CA LEU A 112 1.82 -12.35 5.78
C LEU A 112 3.17 -13.07 5.94
N ARG A 113 3.72 -13.11 7.16
CA ARG A 113 4.98 -13.82 7.45
C ARG A 113 4.87 -15.33 7.22
N GLN A 114 3.76 -15.95 7.60
CA GLN A 114 3.48 -17.37 7.32
C GLN A 114 3.45 -17.66 5.81
N SER A 115 3.13 -16.65 4.99
CA SER A 115 3.14 -16.74 3.52
C SER A 115 4.48 -16.38 2.90
N GLY A 116 5.55 -16.27 3.71
CA GLY A 116 6.89 -15.91 3.25
C GLY A 116 7.09 -14.43 2.91
N ILE A 117 6.10 -13.57 3.19
CA ILE A 117 6.20 -12.14 2.89
C ILE A 117 6.93 -11.43 4.02
N LYS A 118 7.92 -10.61 3.67
CA LYS A 118 8.57 -9.72 4.63
C LYS A 118 7.62 -8.60 5.03
N VAL A 119 7.49 -8.37 6.34
CA VAL A 119 6.62 -7.33 6.89
C VAL A 119 7.44 -6.29 7.65
N HIS A 120 7.09 -5.02 7.47
CA HIS A 120 7.56 -3.88 8.26
C HIS A 120 6.36 -3.26 8.99
N SER A 121 6.44 -3.16 10.31
CA SER A 121 5.43 -2.47 11.12
C SER A 121 5.89 -1.04 11.37
N ARG A 122 5.05 -0.06 11.04
CA ARG A 122 5.38 1.35 11.25
C ARG A 122 5.28 1.73 12.73
N LEU A 123 4.34 1.12 13.44
CA LEU A 123 4.14 1.36 14.87
C LEU A 123 5.27 0.80 15.75
N HIS A 124 5.92 -0.30 15.35
CA HIS A 124 7.04 -0.87 16.10
C HIS A 124 8.39 -0.22 15.77
N ASP A 125 8.43 0.75 14.86
CA ASP A 125 9.63 1.48 14.46
C ASP A 125 9.66 2.85 15.18
N ALA A 126 10.25 2.89 16.38
CA ALA A 126 10.25 4.08 17.22
C ALA A 126 10.98 5.27 16.57
N GLU A 127 12.06 5.00 15.82
CA GLU A 127 12.78 6.01 15.05
C GLU A 127 11.89 6.61 13.97
N LEU A 128 11.11 5.77 13.26
CA LEU A 128 10.14 6.23 12.27
C LEU A 128 9.05 7.09 12.89
N ILE A 129 8.50 6.70 14.04
CA ILE A 129 7.45 7.49 14.74
C ILE A 129 7.99 8.88 15.11
N TYR A 130 9.17 8.91 15.76
CA TYR A 130 9.78 10.17 16.16
C TYR A 130 10.04 11.08 14.95
N ALA A 131 10.65 10.53 13.90
CA ALA A 131 10.90 11.28 12.68
C ALA A 131 9.62 11.74 11.97
N SER A 132 8.53 10.97 12.08
CA SER A 132 7.22 11.35 11.53
C SER A 132 6.64 12.58 12.23
N CYS A 133 6.80 12.68 13.56
CA CYS A 133 6.41 13.88 14.30
C CYS A 133 7.24 15.11 13.89
N CYS A 134 8.55 14.92 13.68
CA CYS A 134 9.43 15.98 13.18
C CYS A 134 9.04 16.42 11.76
N LEU A 135 8.76 15.45 10.87
CA LEU A 135 8.30 15.70 9.51
C LEU A 135 6.99 16.48 9.51
N PHE A 136 6.02 16.07 10.33
CA PHE A 136 4.73 16.75 10.45
C PHE A 136 4.90 18.24 10.81
N GLY A 137 5.68 18.53 11.85
CA GLY A 137 5.96 19.92 12.24
C GLY A 137 6.75 20.70 11.19
N TRP A 138 7.57 20.04 10.38
CA TRP A 138 8.27 20.68 9.26
C TRP A 138 7.35 20.96 8.08
N LEU A 139 6.51 20.00 7.68
CA LEU A 139 5.53 20.16 6.60
C LEU A 139 4.59 21.33 6.90
N LEU A 140 4.01 21.40 8.09
CA LEU A 140 3.12 22.51 8.48
C LEU A 140 3.79 23.90 8.41
N ARG A 141 5.09 23.99 8.70
CA ARG A 141 5.78 25.28 8.83
C ARG A 141 6.50 25.73 7.57
N LYS A 142 7.02 24.77 6.81
CA LYS A 142 7.99 25.04 5.75
C LYS A 142 7.51 24.60 4.39
N ARG A 143 6.58 23.64 4.33
CA ARG A 143 6.18 22.94 3.11
C ARG A 143 4.69 22.61 3.13
N HIS A 144 3.88 23.58 3.54
CA HIS A 144 2.43 23.39 3.58
C HIS A 144 1.85 23.47 2.16
N GLU A 145 2.47 24.26 1.29
CA GLU A 145 2.06 24.46 -0.09
C GLU A 145 2.03 23.16 -0.89
N ILE A 146 3.04 22.28 -0.73
CA ILE A 146 3.04 20.97 -1.41
C ILE A 146 1.95 20.02 -0.86
N VAL A 147 1.56 20.19 0.41
CA VAL A 147 0.46 19.44 1.01
C VAL A 147 -0.87 19.90 0.40
N GLU A 148 -1.11 21.21 0.37
CA GLU A 148 -2.33 21.81 -0.20
C GLU A 148 -2.47 21.52 -1.71
N GLU A 149 -1.37 21.51 -2.46
CA GLU A 149 -1.39 21.17 -3.88
C GLU A 149 -1.87 19.74 -4.16
N VAL A 150 -1.50 18.79 -3.31
CA VAL A 150 -1.80 17.36 -3.52
C VAL A 150 -3.13 16.95 -2.90
N TYR A 151 -3.39 17.40 -1.67
CA TYR A 151 -4.56 16.98 -0.90
C TYR A 151 -5.68 18.02 -0.86
N GLY A 152 -5.38 19.29 -1.13
CA GLY A 152 -6.30 20.39 -0.87
C GLY A 152 -6.41 20.63 0.63
N ASP A 153 -7.63 20.77 1.12
CA ASP A 153 -7.89 20.83 2.54
C ASP A 153 -7.71 19.44 3.18
N ILE A 154 -6.80 19.35 4.15
CA ILE A 154 -6.48 18.11 4.87
C ILE A 154 -6.45 18.35 6.37
N ARG A 155 -7.12 17.47 7.13
CA ARG A 155 -7.07 17.53 8.59
C ARG A 155 -5.65 17.28 9.08
N GLN A 156 -5.22 18.00 10.11
CA GLN A 156 -3.88 17.82 10.69
C GLN A 156 -3.62 16.39 11.17
N SER A 157 -4.64 15.68 11.67
CA SER A 157 -4.55 14.27 12.06
C SER A 157 -4.24 13.35 10.87
N ASP A 158 -4.81 13.66 9.70
CA ASP A 158 -4.56 12.90 8.47
C ASP A 158 -3.19 13.22 7.90
N LEU A 159 -2.74 14.48 7.97
CA LEU A 159 -1.36 14.81 7.59
C LEU A 159 -0.33 14.11 8.49
N LEU A 160 -0.57 14.07 9.81
CA LEU A 160 0.28 13.34 10.75
C LEU A 160 0.31 11.83 10.43
N SER A 161 -0.83 11.25 10.06
CA SER A 161 -0.91 9.82 9.75
C SER A 161 -0.22 9.41 8.45
N ILE A 162 -0.04 10.34 7.51
CA ILE A 162 0.68 10.14 6.25
C ILE A 162 2.20 10.23 6.44
N CYS A 163 2.68 10.94 7.46
CA CYS A 163 4.13 11.15 7.70
C CYS A 163 4.93 9.83 7.80
N PRO A 164 4.48 8.79 8.54
CA PRO A 164 5.14 7.48 8.53
C PRO A 164 5.21 6.82 7.15
N MET A 165 4.17 7.01 6.32
CA MET A 165 4.16 6.50 4.94
C MET A 165 5.21 7.21 4.08
N VAL A 166 5.34 8.53 4.22
CA VAL A 166 6.37 9.33 3.52
C VAL A 166 7.77 8.89 3.88
N LEU A 167 8.01 8.57 5.14
CA LEU A 167 9.34 8.17 5.61
C LEU A 167 9.64 6.69 5.37
N THR A 168 8.62 5.85 5.14
CA THR A 168 8.79 4.40 4.93
C THR A 168 9.92 4.04 3.94
N PRO A 169 10.07 4.67 2.76
CA PRO A 169 11.16 4.34 1.84
C PRO A 169 12.56 4.50 2.46
N ALA A 170 12.81 5.58 3.21
CA ALA A 170 14.09 5.84 3.88
C ALA A 170 14.39 4.80 4.98
N PHE A 171 13.36 4.25 5.62
CA PHE A 171 13.51 3.22 6.66
C PHE A 171 13.65 1.81 6.08
N LEU A 172 13.06 1.55 4.90
CA LEU A 172 13.23 0.28 4.20
C LEU A 172 14.61 0.14 3.53
N SER A 173 15.23 1.26 3.15
CA SER A 173 16.60 1.27 2.60
C SER A 173 17.39 2.51 3.01
N ARG A 174 18.39 2.29 3.87
CA ARG A 174 19.35 3.32 4.33
C ARG A 174 20.68 3.31 3.57
N LYS A 175 20.82 2.46 2.55
CA LYS A 175 22.08 2.33 1.80
C LYS A 175 22.23 3.48 0.80
N SER A 176 23.44 4.05 0.71
CA SER A 176 23.75 5.05 -0.32
C SER A 176 23.52 4.48 -1.72
N GLY A 177 22.96 5.30 -2.62
CA GLY A 177 22.62 4.91 -3.99
C GLY A 177 21.47 3.88 -4.09
N SER A 178 20.75 3.62 -3.01
CA SER A 178 19.61 2.71 -3.06
C SER A 178 18.37 3.37 -3.67
N SER A 179 17.53 2.53 -4.25
CA SER A 179 16.28 2.91 -4.90
C SER A 179 15.12 2.08 -4.33
N VAL A 180 13.99 2.74 -4.10
CA VAL A 180 12.79 2.15 -3.53
C VAL A 180 11.60 2.41 -4.45
N CYS A 181 10.82 1.38 -4.72
CA CYS A 181 9.59 1.49 -5.51
C CYS A 181 8.37 1.11 -4.69
N ALA A 182 7.40 2.02 -4.61
CA ALA A 182 6.08 1.74 -4.05
C ALA A 182 5.17 1.09 -5.09
N ILE A 183 4.43 0.04 -4.73
CA ILE A 183 3.43 -0.59 -5.59
C ILE A 183 2.10 -0.54 -4.87
N TYR A 184 1.17 0.26 -5.38
CA TYR A 184 -0.11 0.53 -4.74
C TYR A 184 -1.26 0.56 -5.74
N GLY A 185 -2.49 0.39 -5.26
CA GLY A 185 -3.69 0.63 -6.07
C GLY A 185 -3.75 2.09 -6.55
N TYR A 186 -4.45 2.33 -7.66
CA TYR A 186 -4.60 3.69 -8.20
C TYR A 186 -5.37 4.65 -7.27
N ASP A 187 -6.11 4.11 -6.29
CA ASP A 187 -6.79 4.86 -5.24
C ASP A 187 -5.83 5.54 -4.25
N GLU A 188 -4.60 5.03 -4.14
CA GLU A 188 -3.55 5.54 -3.26
C GLU A 188 -2.64 6.58 -3.94
N VAL A 189 -2.98 6.97 -5.17
CA VAL A 189 -2.16 7.84 -6.03
C VAL A 189 -1.78 9.17 -5.38
N LYS A 190 -2.69 9.78 -4.59
CA LYS A 190 -2.38 11.02 -3.85
C LYS A 190 -1.23 10.81 -2.88
N HIS A 191 -1.25 9.72 -2.14
CA HIS A 191 -0.21 9.39 -1.18
C HIS A 191 1.13 9.13 -1.87
N VAL A 192 1.18 8.27 -2.89
CA VAL A 192 2.45 7.97 -3.56
C VAL A 192 2.98 9.12 -4.41
N GLU A 193 2.13 9.97 -4.99
CA GLU A 193 2.57 11.18 -5.70
C GLU A 193 3.10 12.24 -4.73
N PHE A 194 2.50 12.41 -3.55
CA PHE A 194 3.04 13.28 -2.50
C PHE A 194 4.46 12.87 -2.10
N ILE A 195 4.68 11.58 -1.87
CA ILE A 195 6.00 11.02 -1.56
C ILE A 195 6.97 11.26 -2.72
N TYR A 196 6.53 10.99 -3.96
CA TYR A 196 7.34 11.19 -5.15
C TYR A 196 7.80 12.65 -5.31
N ARG A 197 6.89 13.61 -5.13
CA ARG A 197 7.24 15.04 -5.20
C ARG A 197 8.18 15.46 -4.08
N LEU A 198 7.93 15.02 -2.84
CA LEU A 198 8.82 15.32 -1.72
C LEU A 198 10.23 14.74 -1.91
N TYR A 199 10.37 13.50 -2.39
CA TYR A 199 11.68 12.87 -2.58
C TYR A 199 12.49 13.49 -3.72
N ARG A 200 11.86 14.24 -4.62
CA ARG A 200 12.52 15.04 -5.66
C ARG A 200 12.80 16.49 -5.25
N ASP A 201 12.41 16.84 -4.04
CA ASP A 201 12.56 18.17 -3.53
C ASP A 201 13.89 18.34 -2.78
N GLU A 202 14.72 19.28 -3.23
CA GLU A 202 16.03 19.56 -2.65
C GLU A 202 15.97 20.06 -1.20
N ILE A 203 14.90 20.76 -0.82
CA ILE A 203 14.70 21.23 0.56
C ILE A 203 14.35 20.03 1.46
N PHE A 204 13.48 19.13 1.00
CA PHE A 204 13.17 17.90 1.73
C PHE A 204 14.40 17.00 1.86
N LYS A 205 15.16 16.83 0.77
CA LYS A 205 16.40 16.03 0.77
C LYS A 205 17.38 16.54 1.82
N ARG A 206 17.66 17.84 1.86
CA ARG A 206 18.52 18.44 2.90
C ARG A 206 17.96 18.23 4.30
N TRP A 207 16.64 18.36 4.47
CA TRP A 207 16.01 18.09 5.77
C TRP A 207 16.20 16.63 6.18
N ALA A 208 15.99 15.67 5.28
CA ALA A 208 16.17 14.25 5.53
C ALA A 208 17.64 13.89 5.83
N ASP A 209 18.58 14.48 5.09
CA ASP A 209 20.02 14.26 5.27
C ASP A 209 20.51 14.76 6.65
N LEU A 210 19.89 15.83 7.19
CA LEU A 210 20.24 16.40 8.50
C LEU A 210 19.56 15.68 9.67
N ASN A 211 18.37 15.11 9.46
CA ASN A 211 17.51 14.67 10.58
C ASN A 211 17.22 13.16 10.58
N LEU A 212 17.50 12.43 9.49
CA LEU A 212 16.95 11.09 9.29
C LEU A 212 17.96 10.06 8.80
N VAL A 213 18.58 10.29 7.64
CA VAL A 213 19.44 9.32 6.95
C VAL A 213 20.66 10.01 6.40
N VAL A 214 21.76 9.29 6.19
CA VAL A 214 22.96 9.86 5.55
C VAL A 214 22.73 10.16 4.06
N CYS A 215 21.86 9.37 3.42
CA CYS A 215 21.49 9.56 2.02
C CYS A 215 20.06 9.06 1.80
N LEU A 216 19.17 9.97 1.39
CA LEU A 216 17.80 9.63 1.01
C LEU A 216 17.79 8.71 -0.23
N PRO A 217 17.08 7.57 -0.22
CA PRO A 217 16.99 6.72 -1.39
C PRO A 217 16.23 7.42 -2.53
N THR A 218 16.51 7.02 -3.77
CA THR A 218 15.65 7.42 -4.90
C THR A 218 14.31 6.72 -4.76
N PHE A 219 13.22 7.45 -4.96
CA PHE A 219 11.86 6.92 -4.84
C PHE A 219 11.12 6.98 -6.17
N THR A 220 10.38 5.91 -6.48
CA THR A 220 9.42 5.86 -7.58
C THR A 220 8.22 4.99 -7.19
N TYR A 221 7.22 4.89 -8.06
CA TYR A 221 6.07 4.03 -7.81
C TYR A 221 5.44 3.46 -9.09
N ILE A 222 4.70 2.37 -8.90
CA ILE A 222 3.88 1.68 -9.88
C ILE A 222 2.44 1.65 -9.36
N LEU A 223 1.48 1.95 -10.23
CA LEU A 223 0.06 1.84 -9.93
C LEU A 223 -0.52 0.52 -10.42
N ALA A 224 -1.16 -0.21 -9.52
CA ALA A 224 -1.89 -1.44 -9.76
C ALA A 224 -3.39 -1.17 -9.97
N PRO A 225 -4.05 -1.95 -10.83
CA PRO A 225 -5.50 -1.94 -10.92
C PRO A 225 -6.09 -2.49 -9.63
N LEU A 226 -7.30 -2.04 -9.31
CA LEU A 226 -8.06 -2.55 -8.18
C LEU A 226 -8.84 -3.78 -8.59
N VAL A 227 -8.82 -4.80 -7.75
CA VAL A 227 -9.64 -5.99 -7.97
C VAL A 227 -11.10 -5.62 -7.74
N ALA A 228 -11.93 -5.90 -8.74
CA ALA A 228 -13.36 -5.67 -8.68
C ALA A 228 -13.99 -6.46 -7.51
N ALA A 229 -15.02 -5.87 -6.91
CA ALA A 229 -15.89 -6.57 -5.99
C ALA A 229 -16.81 -7.52 -6.77
N ARG A 230 -17.69 -8.25 -6.06
CA ARG A 230 -18.72 -9.07 -6.71
C ARG A 230 -19.60 -8.24 -7.66
N ASP A 231 -19.92 -7.01 -7.28
CA ASP A 231 -20.45 -6.00 -8.19
C ASP A 231 -19.29 -5.29 -8.91
N PRO A 232 -19.11 -5.45 -10.23
CA PRO A 232 -17.94 -4.97 -10.97
C PRO A 232 -17.87 -3.44 -11.07
N ARG A 233 -18.92 -2.72 -10.67
CA ARG A 233 -18.90 -1.24 -10.60
C ARG A 233 -18.05 -0.73 -9.44
N PHE A 234 -17.68 -1.60 -8.50
CA PHE A 234 -16.98 -1.23 -7.29
C PHE A 234 -15.71 -2.04 -7.13
N LYS A 235 -14.71 -1.45 -6.46
CA LYS A 235 -13.54 -2.19 -5.97
C LYS A 235 -13.91 -3.05 -4.78
N MET A 236 -13.19 -4.15 -4.58
CA MET A 236 -13.26 -4.92 -3.35
C MET A 236 -12.89 -4.03 -2.15
N SER A 237 -13.72 -4.01 -1.12
CA SER A 237 -13.55 -3.13 0.03
C SER A 237 -14.01 -3.80 1.32
N LYS A 238 -13.29 -3.56 2.42
CA LYS A 238 -13.70 -3.94 3.78
C LYS A 238 -15.04 -3.31 4.18
N SER A 239 -15.36 -2.12 3.65
CA SER A 239 -16.65 -1.44 3.88
C SER A 239 -17.83 -2.07 3.15
N ARG A 240 -17.60 -3.07 2.29
CA ARG A 240 -18.62 -3.82 1.55
C ARG A 240 -18.38 -5.32 1.72
N PRO A 241 -18.61 -5.86 2.92
CA PRO A 241 -18.20 -7.23 3.26
C PRO A 241 -18.85 -8.30 2.38
N HIS A 242 -20.10 -8.09 1.95
CA HIS A 242 -20.80 -9.02 1.03
C HIS A 242 -20.20 -9.07 -0.38
N ASP A 243 -19.40 -8.06 -0.75
CA ASP A 243 -18.73 -7.97 -2.06
C ASP A 243 -17.24 -8.28 -1.97
N ALA A 244 -16.73 -8.62 -0.78
CA ALA A 244 -15.33 -8.91 -0.52
C ALA A 244 -15.11 -10.36 -0.12
N VAL A 245 -14.04 -10.95 -0.64
CA VAL A 245 -13.61 -12.30 -0.27
C VAL A 245 -12.45 -12.17 0.69
N ALA A 246 -12.70 -12.41 1.98
CA ALA A 246 -11.68 -12.34 3.01
C ALA A 246 -10.60 -13.43 2.80
N TRP A 247 -9.34 -13.14 3.15
CA TRP A 247 -8.24 -14.08 2.97
C TRP A 247 -8.51 -15.41 3.71
N HIS A 248 -8.94 -15.32 4.95
CA HIS A 248 -9.13 -16.46 5.83
C HIS A 248 -10.39 -17.27 5.50
N SER A 249 -11.19 -16.89 4.48
CA SER A 249 -12.41 -17.61 4.13
C SER A 249 -12.27 -18.77 3.16
N ILE A 250 -11.02 -19.13 2.83
CA ILE A 250 -10.71 -20.27 1.97
C ILE A 250 -9.97 -21.30 2.82
N PRO A 251 -10.62 -22.42 3.22
CA PRO A 251 -10.00 -23.40 4.09
C PRO A 251 -8.85 -24.11 3.37
N ASP A 252 -7.62 -23.93 3.89
CA ASP A 252 -6.44 -24.70 3.50
C ASP A 252 -6.51 -26.11 4.09
N ARG A 253 -7.26 -27.00 3.45
CA ARG A 253 -7.25 -28.43 3.80
C ARG A 253 -6.02 -29.10 3.18
N HIS A 254 -4.93 -29.08 3.95
CA HIS A 254 -3.76 -29.96 3.91
C HIS A 254 -3.00 -30.20 2.58
N THR A 255 -1.67 -30.12 2.72
CA THR A 255 -0.56 -30.59 1.87
C THR A 255 -0.05 -29.68 0.75
N ALA A 256 1.21 -29.27 0.94
CA ALA A 256 2.21 -28.82 -0.05
C ALA A 256 2.08 -27.39 -0.62
N ASN A 257 2.49 -26.37 0.15
CA ASN A 257 2.90 -25.05 -0.37
C ASN A 257 1.87 -24.20 -1.18
N SER A 258 0.57 -24.55 -1.20
CA SER A 258 -0.36 -24.14 -2.26
C SER A 258 -1.70 -23.49 -1.79
N GLY A 259 -1.66 -22.51 -0.90
CA GLY A 259 -2.86 -21.75 -0.49
C GLY A 259 -3.34 -20.74 -1.55
N MET A 260 -4.47 -20.05 -1.32
CA MET A 260 -5.00 -19.01 -2.23
C MET A 260 -3.94 -17.96 -2.62
N PHE A 261 -3.07 -17.59 -1.69
CA PHE A 261 -1.97 -16.67 -1.97
C PHE A 261 -0.98 -17.23 -3.00
N SER A 262 -0.64 -18.52 -2.96
CA SER A 262 0.21 -19.16 -3.97
C SER A 262 -0.47 -19.22 -5.34
N ARG A 263 -1.79 -19.42 -5.40
CA ARG A 263 -2.53 -19.34 -6.69
C ARG A 263 -2.56 -17.92 -7.24
N LEU A 264 -2.73 -16.92 -6.37
CA LEU A 264 -2.62 -15.51 -6.73
C LEU A 264 -1.19 -15.15 -7.14
N ASP A 265 -0.17 -15.72 -6.51
CA ASP A 265 1.25 -15.56 -6.87
C ASP A 265 1.54 -16.20 -8.23
N ASP A 266 1.09 -17.42 -8.50
CA ASP A 266 1.22 -18.08 -9.80
C ASP A 266 0.45 -17.35 -10.90
N PHE A 267 -0.73 -16.82 -10.57
CA PHE A 267 -1.50 -15.97 -11.47
C PHE A 267 -0.74 -14.67 -11.73
N ALA A 268 -0.26 -14.00 -10.68
CA ALA A 268 0.54 -12.80 -10.79
C ALA A 268 1.84 -13.05 -11.57
N LYS A 269 2.56 -14.14 -11.38
CA LYS A 269 3.77 -14.44 -12.17
C LYS A 269 3.50 -14.63 -13.66
N ARG A 270 2.33 -15.17 -14.01
CA ARG A 270 1.90 -15.34 -15.40
C ARG A 270 1.39 -14.05 -16.04
N HIS A 271 0.79 -13.16 -15.24
CA HIS A 271 0.00 -12.02 -15.74
C HIS A 271 0.50 -10.64 -15.30
N ALA A 272 1.26 -10.54 -14.21
CA ALA A 272 1.94 -9.32 -13.78
C ALA A 272 2.87 -8.93 -14.93
N PRO A 273 2.56 -7.81 -15.60
CA PRO A 273 3.01 -7.53 -16.93
C PRO A 273 4.45 -7.03 -16.91
N LEU A 274 5.05 -7.12 -18.09
CA LEU A 274 6.00 -6.14 -18.57
C LEU A 274 5.43 -4.74 -18.28
N ILE A 275 6.00 -4.04 -17.30
CA ILE A 275 5.56 -2.70 -16.91
C ILE A 275 5.89 -1.75 -18.05
N ALA A 276 4.87 -1.16 -18.68
CA ALA A 276 5.07 -0.11 -19.67
C ALA A 276 4.83 1.26 -19.02
N ALA A 277 5.64 2.26 -19.37
CA ALA A 277 5.29 3.66 -19.15
C ALA A 277 3.97 3.90 -19.88
N SER A 278 2.86 4.05 -19.15
CA SER A 278 1.57 4.32 -19.78
C SER A 278 1.28 5.82 -19.65
N PRO A 279 0.95 6.52 -20.75
CA PRO A 279 0.48 7.90 -20.69
C PRO A 279 -0.71 8.06 -19.73
N LEU A 280 -1.52 7.01 -19.57
CA LEU A 280 -2.65 6.96 -18.65
C LEU A 280 -2.21 6.98 -17.18
N GLY A 281 -1.20 6.21 -16.78
CA GLY A 281 -0.67 6.20 -15.42
C GLY A 281 -0.10 7.56 -15.03
N ALA A 282 0.63 8.20 -15.94
CA ALA A 282 1.10 9.58 -15.77
C ALA A 282 -0.05 10.60 -15.73
N ALA A 283 -1.11 10.39 -16.52
CA ALA A 283 -2.31 11.23 -16.48
C ALA A 283 -3.07 11.08 -15.15
N VAL A 284 -3.30 9.85 -14.69
CA VAL A 284 -3.94 9.53 -13.40
C VAL A 284 -3.14 10.15 -12.25
N ALA A 285 -1.82 10.01 -12.24
CA ALA A 285 -0.94 10.65 -11.25
C ALA A 285 -1.10 12.18 -11.21
N ARG A 286 -1.11 12.82 -12.38
CA ARG A 286 -1.26 14.29 -12.49
C ARG A 286 -2.65 14.77 -12.08
N HIS A 287 -3.70 14.06 -12.48
CA HIS A 287 -5.09 14.48 -12.26
C HIS A 287 -5.56 14.14 -10.86
N ALA A 288 -5.25 12.96 -10.34
CA ALA A 288 -5.66 12.57 -8.99
C ALA A 288 -4.78 13.20 -7.90
N GLY A 289 -3.50 13.48 -8.18
CA GLY A 289 -2.57 14.18 -7.28
C GLY A 289 -2.53 15.70 -7.43
N GLY A 290 -3.40 16.29 -8.24
CA GLY A 290 -3.64 17.74 -8.30
C GLY A 290 -5.13 17.95 -8.15
N ASN A 291 -5.57 18.39 -6.96
CA ASN A 291 -6.96 18.63 -6.57
C ASN A 291 -8.01 18.46 -7.68
N HIS A 292 -8.67 17.30 -7.73
CA HIS A 292 -10.03 17.21 -8.27
C HIS A 292 -10.97 17.97 -7.32
N ALA A 293 -10.91 19.29 -7.40
CA ALA A 293 -12.11 20.10 -7.33
C ALA A 293 -12.94 19.77 -8.57
N LEU A 294 -14.15 19.25 -8.35
CA LEU A 294 -15.25 19.09 -9.32
C LEU A 294 -15.10 17.95 -10.36
N LEU A 295 -15.55 16.76 -9.97
CA LEU A 295 -16.43 15.91 -10.77
C LEU A 295 -17.60 15.46 -9.89
#